data_AF-Q6L5L3-F1
#
_entry.id   AF-Q6L5L3-F1
#
_cell.length_a   1.000
_cell.length_b   1.000
_cell.length_c   1.000
_cell.angle_alpha   90.00
_cell.angle_beta   90.00
_cell.angle_gamma   90.00
#
_symmetry.space_group_name_H-M   'P 1'
#
loop_
_entity.id
_entity.type
_entity.pdbx_description
1 polymer ?
#
loop_
_entity_poly.entity_id
_entity_poly.type
_entity_poly.pdbx_seq_one_letter_code
_entity_poly.pdbx_strand_id
1 'polypeptide(L)'
;FGPAYEYAMIVASDLKKAGMRDKIPSFTFITSEPYIGHLGIQGVGDSTGILTKGLKEEGIEAYTNCKVTKVEDNKMYVTQVDEKGETIKEMVLPVKFGMMIPAF
;
A
#
# COMPACT_ATOMS: atom_id res chain seq x y z
N PHE A 1 -9.31 1.99 -5.95
CA PHE A 1 -8.71 1.59 -4.67
C PHE A 1 -8.96 0.12 -4.32
N GLY A 2 -10.20 -0.38 -4.35
CA GLY A 2 -10.51 -1.79 -4.03
C GLY A 2 -9.59 -2.86 -4.66
N PRO A 3 -9.32 -2.84 -5.98
CA PRO A 3 -8.44 -3.82 -6.61
C PRO A 3 -6.99 -3.81 -6.09
N ALA A 4 -6.51 -2.69 -5.54
CA ALA A 4 -5.18 -2.63 -4.92
C ALA A 4 -5.13 -3.49 -3.65
N TYR A 5 -6.14 -3.35 -2.78
CA TYR A 5 -6.27 -4.17 -1.58
C TYR A 5 -6.44 -5.65 -1.93
N GLU A 6 -7.33 -5.96 -2.88
CA GLU A 6 -7.53 -7.32 -3.37
C GLU A 6 -6.21 -7.95 -3.82
N TYR A 7 -5.46 -7.25 -4.68
CA TYR A 7 -4.20 -7.75 -5.21
C TYR A 7 -3.16 -8.01 -4.12
N ALA A 8 -3.02 -7.09 -3.17
CA ALA A 8 -2.12 -7.26 -2.04
C ALA A 8 -2.46 -8.51 -1.21
N MET A 9 -3.75 -8.73 -0.93
CA MET A 9 -4.21 -9.88 -0.14
C MET A 9 -4.02 -11.21 -0.88
N ILE A 10 -4.34 -11.28 -2.18
CA ILE A 10 -4.15 -12.52 -2.95
C ILE A 10 -2.67 -12.84 -3.16
N VAL A 11 -1.80 -11.84 -3.32
CA VAL A 11 -0.34 -12.05 -3.39
C VAL A 11 0.18 -12.59 -2.06
N ALA A 12 -0.25 -12.02 -0.93
CA ALA A 12 0.13 -12.54 0.39
C ALA A 12 -0.35 -13.99 0.61
N SER A 13 -1.58 -14.30 0.20
CA SER A 13 -2.14 -15.66 0.23
C SER A 13 -1.35 -16.64 -0.65
N ASP A 14 -1.02 -16.26 -1.88
CA ASP A 14 -0.28 -17.10 -2.82
C ASP A 14 1.15 -17.36 -2.34
N LEU A 15 1.84 -16.34 -1.82
CA LEU A 15 3.15 -16.48 -1.19
C LEU A 15 3.13 -17.44 0.00
N LYS A 16 2.07 -17.42 0.82
CA LYS A 16 1.89 -18.37 1.92
C LYS A 16 1.69 -19.80 1.39
N LYS A 17 0.84 -19.99 0.38
CA LYS A 17 0.61 -21.30 -0.26
C LYS A 17 1.89 -21.87 -0.87
N ALA A 18 2.72 -21.02 -1.46
CA ALA A 18 4.00 -21.40 -2.04
C ALA A 18 5.13 -21.58 -1.02
N GLY A 19 4.91 -21.28 0.28
CA GLY A 19 5.95 -21.32 1.30
C GLY A 19 7.09 -20.32 1.03
N MET A 20 6.76 -19.15 0.48
CA MET A 20 7.73 -18.10 0.14
C MET A 20 7.50 -16.79 0.91
N ARG A 21 6.43 -16.67 1.69
CA ARG A 21 6.06 -15.42 2.38
C ARG A 21 7.15 -14.90 3.32
N ASP A 22 7.88 -15.81 3.97
CA ASP A 22 8.99 -15.57 4.88
C ASP A 22 10.27 -15.09 4.17
N LYS A 23 10.41 -15.35 2.87
CA LYS A 23 11.55 -14.89 2.06
C LYS A 23 11.40 -13.45 1.59
N ILE A 24 10.25 -12.83 1.81
CA ILE A 24 9.97 -11.46 1.40
C ILE A 24 10.44 -10.51 2.51
N PRO A 25 11.48 -9.68 2.27
CA PRO A 25 12.07 -8.84 3.32
C PRO A 25 11.12 -7.74 3.79
N SER A 26 10.32 -7.19 2.88
CA SER A 26 9.34 -6.14 3.15
C SER A 26 8.16 -6.28 2.21
N PHE A 27 6.95 -6.15 2.75
CA PHE A 27 5.73 -6.04 1.97
C PHE A 27 5.03 -4.74 2.39
N THR A 28 5.00 -3.77 1.48
CA THR A 28 4.50 -2.41 1.76
C THR A 28 3.30 -2.08 0.87
N PHE A 29 2.26 -1.50 1.45
CA PHE A 29 1.09 -0.97 0.77
C PHE A 29 1.13 0.56 0.77
N ILE A 30 1.23 1.17 -0.41
CA ILE A 30 1.25 2.62 -0.59
C ILE A 30 -0.08 3.05 -1.22
N THR A 31 -0.78 4.00 -0.60
CA THR A 31 -2.02 4.56 -1.15
C THR A 31 -2.06 6.08 -1.04
N SER A 32 -2.72 6.72 -2.00
CA SER A 32 -3.05 8.14 -1.98
C SER A 32 -4.28 8.45 -1.12
N GLU A 33 -4.96 7.42 -0.59
CA GLU A 33 -6.07 7.60 0.33
C GLU A 33 -5.62 8.32 1.61
N PRO A 34 -6.49 9.14 2.24
CA PRO A 34 -6.18 9.80 3.49
C PRO A 34 -6.05 8.84 4.68
N TYR A 35 -6.80 7.74 4.63
CA TYR A 35 -6.76 6.64 5.58
C TYR A 35 -7.09 5.33 4.86
N ILE A 36 -6.71 4.20 5.45
CA ILE A 36 -6.98 2.87 4.88
C ILE A 36 -8.48 2.62 4.75
N GLY A 37 -8.94 2.21 3.57
CA GLY A 37 -10.35 1.91 3.35
C GLY A 37 -11.23 3.13 3.06
N HIS A 38 -10.64 4.30 2.78
CA HIS A 38 -11.37 5.45 2.24
C HIS A 38 -12.04 5.11 0.89
N LEU A 39 -11.41 4.25 0.10
CA LEU A 39 -11.84 3.69 -1.19
C LEU A 39 -12.19 4.72 -2.28
N GLY A 40 -11.93 6.01 -2.03
CA GLY A 40 -12.32 7.12 -2.90
C GLY A 40 -13.75 7.63 -2.65
N ILE A 41 -14.44 7.08 -1.64
CA ILE A 41 -15.86 7.32 -1.35
C ILE A 41 -16.11 7.64 0.13
N GLN A 42 -15.10 8.16 0.83
CA GLN A 42 -15.17 8.49 2.27
C GLN A 42 -15.44 7.28 3.17
N GLY A 43 -15.05 6.09 2.70
CA GLY A 43 -15.29 4.83 3.40
C GLY A 43 -16.74 4.34 3.25
N VAL A 44 -16.91 3.03 3.38
CA VAL A 44 -18.20 2.36 3.39
C VAL A 44 -18.27 1.37 4.55
N GLY A 45 -19.28 1.50 5.41
CA GLY A 45 -19.40 0.68 6.62
C GLY A 45 -18.11 0.71 7.47
N ASP A 46 -17.62 -0.46 7.88
CA ASP A 46 -16.34 -0.63 8.59
C ASP A 46 -15.18 -1.04 7.66
N SER A 47 -15.17 -0.55 6.42
CA SER A 47 -14.06 -0.78 5.48
C SER A 47 -12.70 -0.42 6.09
N THR A 48 -12.61 0.67 6.85
CA THR A 48 -11.37 1.08 7.54
C THR A 48 -10.87 0.03 8.52
N GLY A 49 -11.72 -0.45 9.44
CA GLY A 49 -11.33 -1.44 10.45
C GLY A 49 -10.96 -2.78 9.79
N ILE A 50 -11.79 -3.24 8.86
CA ILE A 50 -11.61 -4.53 8.18
C ILE A 50 -10.31 -4.54 7.35
N LEU A 51 -10.08 -3.52 6.52
CA LEU A 51 -8.90 -3.48 5.65
C LEU A 51 -7.60 -3.22 6.43
N THR A 52 -7.66 -2.37 7.47
CA THR A 52 -6.49 -2.14 8.33
C THR A 52 -6.09 -3.42 9.04
N LYS A 53 -7.07 -4.15 9.59
CA LYS A 53 -6.82 -5.44 10.24
C LYS A 53 -6.28 -6.47 9.26
N GLY A 54 -6.87 -6.59 8.06
CA GLY A 54 -6.44 -7.54 7.04
C GLY A 54 -4.99 -7.32 6.60
N LEU A 55 -4.59 -6.06 6.32
CA LEU A 55 -3.20 -5.74 5.99
C LEU A 55 -2.24 -6.09 7.13
N LYS A 56 -2.62 -5.80 8.37
CA LYS A 56 -1.81 -6.12 9.55
C LYS A 56 -1.65 -7.62 9.77
N GLU A 57 -2.72 -8.40 9.61
CA GLU A 57 -2.68 -9.87 9.73
C GLU A 57 -1.79 -10.52 8.67
N GLU A 58 -1.68 -9.91 7.49
CA GLU A 58 -0.76 -10.34 6.43
C GLU A 58 0.67 -9.81 6.61
N GLY A 59 0.94 -9.02 7.65
CA GLY A 59 2.24 -8.39 7.90
C GLY A 59 2.64 -7.40 6.81
N ILE A 60 1.65 -6.69 6.25
CA ILE A 60 1.84 -5.66 5.23
C ILE A 60 1.87 -4.29 5.92
N GLU A 61 2.96 -3.56 5.73
CA GLU A 61 3.11 -2.20 6.27
C GLU A 61 2.41 -1.20 5.36
N ALA A 62 1.52 -0.37 5.88
CA ALA A 62 0.68 0.51 5.06
C ALA A 62 0.97 2.00 5.31
N TYR A 63 1.05 2.77 4.21
CA TYR A 63 1.23 4.21 4.23
C TYR A 63 0.14 4.91 3.42
N THR A 64 -0.49 5.91 4.04
CA THR A 64 -1.56 6.75 3.48
C THR A 64 -1.04 8.15 3.16
N ASN A 65 -1.83 8.96 2.47
CA ASN A 65 -1.45 10.30 1.98
C ASN A 65 -0.13 10.28 1.19
N CYS A 66 0.07 9.25 0.37
CA CYS A 66 1.31 9.07 -0.38
C CYS A 66 1.10 9.35 -1.88
N LYS A 67 2.08 10.02 -2.49
CA LYS A 67 2.21 10.15 -3.94
C LYS A 67 3.56 9.59 -4.39
N VAL A 68 3.56 8.85 -5.50
CA VAL A 68 4.80 8.38 -6.14
C VAL A 68 5.29 9.48 -7.08
N THR A 69 6.49 10.00 -6.85
CA THR A 69 7.07 11.06 -7.68
C THR A 69 7.77 10.50 -8.91
N LYS A 70 8.46 9.36 -8.75
CA LYS A 70 9.07 8.62 -9.86
C LYS A 70 9.35 7.16 -9.49
N VAL A 71 9.54 6.35 -10.53
CA VAL A 71 10.07 4.98 -10.42
C VAL A 71 11.30 4.89 -11.32
N GLU A 72 12.45 4.61 -10.73
CA GLU A 72 13.75 4.60 -11.41
C GLU A 72 14.69 3.64 -10.68
N ASP A 73 15.58 2.95 -11.41
CA ASP A 73 16.60 2.05 -10.83
C ASP A 73 16.07 1.01 -9.83
N ASN A 74 14.90 0.41 -10.12
CA ASN A 74 14.20 -0.52 -9.21
C ASN A 74 13.87 0.09 -7.84
N LYS A 75 13.67 1.42 -7.78
CA LYS A 75 13.26 2.15 -6.59
C LYS A 75 12.01 2.96 -6.87
N MET A 76 11.12 3.01 -5.89
CA MET A 76 9.95 3.87 -5.90
C MET A 76 10.21 5.05 -4.96
N TYR A 77 10.09 6.26 -5.49
CA TYR A 77 10.24 7.49 -4.73
C TYR A 77 8.85 7.96 -4.31
N VAL A 78 8.59 7.97 -3.01
CA VAL A 78 7.29 8.27 -2.42
C VAL A 78 7.40 9.50 -1.53
N THR A 79 6.51 10.47 -1.75
CA THR A 79 6.33 11.62 -0.86
C THR A 79 5.05 11.44 -0.09
N GLN A 80 5.14 11.44 1.23
CA GLN A 80 4.00 11.43 2.14
C GLN A 80 3.68 12.87 2.56
N VAL A 81 2.39 13.21 2.56
CA VAL A 81 1.91 14.54 2.96
C VAL A 81 1.00 14.46 4.20
N ASP A 82 0.83 15.60 4.88
CA ASP A 82 -0.17 15.76 5.92
C ASP A 82 -1.55 16.14 5.36
N GLU A 83 -2.50 16.42 6.25
CA GLU A 83 -3.86 16.87 5.89
C GLU A 83 -3.90 18.22 5.16
N LYS A 84 -2.84 19.03 5.26
CA LYS A 84 -2.71 20.33 4.56
C LYS A 84 -1.99 20.20 3.22
N GLY A 85 -1.50 18.99 2.89
CA GLY A 85 -0.72 18.74 1.69
C GLY A 85 0.77 19.10 1.82
N GLU A 86 1.24 19.43 3.03
CA GLU A 86 2.65 19.69 3.30
C GLU A 86 3.41 18.36 3.40
N THR A 87 4.63 18.33 2.87
CA THR A 87 5.44 17.09 2.88
C THR A 87 5.92 16.79 4.29
N ILE A 88 5.55 15.61 4.80
CA ILE A 88 6.00 15.15 6.12
C ILE A 88 7.21 14.22 6.02
N LYS A 89 7.29 13.44 4.94
CA LYS A 89 8.33 12.43 4.78
C LYS A 89 8.53 12.07 3.32
N GLU A 90 9.78 11.83 2.95
CA GLU A 90 10.15 11.18 1.69
C GLU A 90 10.69 9.78 1.96
N MET A 91 10.33 8.83 1.10
CA MET A 91 10.72 7.44 1.19
C MET A 91 11.26 6.97 -0.15
N VAL A 92 12.35 6.22 -0.10
CA VAL A 92 12.91 5.53 -1.28
C VAL A 92 12.79 4.04 -1.01
N LEU A 93 11.83 3.41 -1.65
CA LEU A 93 11.51 1.99 -1.44
C LEU A 93 12.18 1.16 -2.54
N PRO A 94 13.05 0.18 -2.20
CA PRO A 94 13.53 -0.77 -3.19
C PRO A 94 12.39 -1.70 -3.62
N VAL A 95 12.18 -1.85 -4.93
CA VAL A 95 11.07 -2.61 -5.49
C VAL A 95 11.62 -3.71 -6.40
N LYS A 96 11.48 -4.97 -5.95
CA LYS A 96 11.73 -6.14 -6.80
C LYS A 96 10.50 -6.53 -7.61
N PHE A 97 9.34 -6.40 -7.00
CA PHE A 97 8.02 -6.61 -7.59
C PHE A 97 7.09 -5.56 -7.02
N GLY A 98 6.30 -4.90 -7.88
CA GLY A 98 5.39 -3.84 -7.48
C GLY A 98 4.22 -3.71 -8.43
N MET A 99 3.07 -3.37 -7.87
CA MET A 99 1.85 -3.07 -8.61
C MET A 99 1.23 -1.82 -7.99
N MET A 100 0.95 -0.82 -8.82
CA MET A 100 0.25 0.40 -8.43
C MET A 100 -0.91 0.61 -9.40
N ILE A 101 -2.06 1.00 -8.87
CA ILE A 101 -3.17 1.47 -9.71
C ILE A 101 -2.82 2.89 -10.16
N PRO A 102 -2.75 3.18 -11.48
CA PRO A 102 -2.45 4.52 -11.95
C PRO A 102 -3.58 5.49 -11.58
N ALA A 103 -3.26 6.78 -11.57
CA ALA A 103 -4.29 7.81 -11.48
C ALA A 103 -5.22 7.68 -12.70
N PHE A 104 -6.54 7.74 -12.44
CA PHE A 104 -7.55 7.89 -13.49
C PHE A 104 -7.65 9.35 -13.91
#